data_AF-A0A6P3ZRN5-F1
#
_entry.id   AF-A0A6P3ZRN5-F1
#
_cell.length_a   1.000
_cell.length_b   1.000
_cell.length_c   1.000
_cell.angle_alpha   90.00
_cell.angle_beta   90.00
_cell.angle_gamma   90.00
#
_symmetry.space_group_name_H-M   'P 1'
#
loop_
_entity.id
_entity.type
_entity.pdbx_description
1 polymer ?
#
loop_
_entity_poly.entity_id
_entity_poly.type
_entity_poly.pdbx_seq_one_letter_code
_entity_poly.pdbx_strand_id
1 'polypeptide(L)'
;MAYSSSFRLEIDQVSLINGIVMGGGAGLSMQSRFRVVTENTVFAMPETSIGLFPDVGSSYFLSRLPGQFGNILALTGAPIKGAEMLACGLATHFVPSKNFPLLENALSEVTSSDPSTISSLINKFSHTVDVKQDCAFKRLEVINRCFSRKTVEEILQSLEKEAAIGEEKWIKEAITSMKSSFPTSLQIAFRVG
;
A
#
# COMPACT_ATOMS: atom_id res chain seq x y z
N MET A 1 15.16 23.00 11.56
CA MET A 1 15.68 21.88 12.38
C MET A 1 15.28 20.59 11.70
N ALA A 2 16.23 19.96 11.00
CA ALA A 2 16.00 18.70 10.29
C ALA A 2 15.91 17.57 11.33
N TYR A 3 14.73 16.98 11.50
CA TYR A 3 14.59 15.75 12.26
C TYR A 3 15.34 14.64 11.50
N SER A 4 16.42 14.14 12.10
CA SER A 4 17.15 13.00 11.56
C SER A 4 16.23 11.77 11.52
N SER A 5 16.19 11.15 10.36
CA SER A 5 15.50 9.91 10.00
C SER A 5 15.97 8.70 10.79
N SER A 6 15.65 8.63 12.08
CA SER A 6 16.13 7.57 12.99
C SER A 6 15.03 6.57 13.33
N PHE A 7 14.60 5.80 12.33
CA PHE A 7 13.84 4.54 12.49
C PHE A 7 14.14 3.58 11.31
N ARG A 8 15.35 3.66 10.75
CA ARG A 8 15.85 2.68 9.79
C ARG A 8 16.91 1.85 10.49
N LEU A 9 16.88 0.54 10.26
CA LEU A 9 17.97 -0.34 10.63
C LEU A 9 19.29 0.22 10.04
N GLU A 10 20.38 0.05 10.78
CA GLU A 10 21.71 0.43 10.28
C GLU A 10 22.13 -0.40 9.05
N ILE A 11 21.50 -1.55 8.86
CA ILE A 11 21.63 -2.41 7.68
C ILE A 11 20.52 -2.15 6.66
N ASP A 12 20.88 -2.19 5.38
CA ASP A 12 19.91 -2.08 4.30
C ASP A 12 19.06 -3.36 4.20
N GLN A 13 17.77 -3.21 4.47
CA GLN A 13 16.80 -4.30 4.37
C GLN A 13 16.17 -4.34 2.96
N VAL A 14 16.15 -5.54 2.38
CA VAL A 14 15.43 -5.87 1.14
C VAL A 14 14.26 -6.78 1.49
N SER A 15 13.04 -6.32 1.24
CA SER A 15 11.84 -7.14 1.37
C SER A 15 11.44 -7.71 0.02
N LEU A 16 11.49 -9.04 -0.09
CA LEU A 16 10.98 -9.80 -1.23
C LEU A 16 9.54 -10.22 -0.91
N ILE A 17 8.58 -9.62 -1.61
CA ILE A 17 7.15 -9.76 -1.31
C ILE A 17 6.49 -10.56 -2.44
N ASN A 18 6.39 -11.88 -2.29
CA ASN A 18 5.75 -12.76 -3.26
C ASN A 18 4.54 -13.47 -2.65
N GLY A 19 3.37 -12.85 -2.73
CA GLY A 19 2.13 -13.36 -2.14
C GLY A 19 1.38 -12.30 -1.32
N ILE A 20 0.54 -12.78 -0.40
CA ILE A 20 -0.31 -11.91 0.42
C ILE A 20 0.53 -11.24 1.51
N VAL A 21 0.44 -9.91 1.61
CA VAL A 21 1.07 -9.09 2.65
C VAL A 21 0.03 -8.19 3.30
N MET A 22 -0.28 -8.45 4.57
CA MET A 22 -1.30 -7.72 5.32
C MET A 22 -0.84 -7.49 6.77
N GLY A 23 -1.33 -6.44 7.42
CA GLY A 23 -1.04 -6.11 8.82
C GLY A 23 0.44 -6.20 9.18
N GLY A 24 0.79 -7.10 10.10
CA GLY A 24 2.19 -7.29 10.52
C GLY A 24 3.18 -7.51 9.37
N GLY A 25 2.79 -8.24 8.31
CA GLY A 25 3.63 -8.44 7.14
C GLY A 25 3.88 -7.15 6.35
N ALA A 26 2.87 -6.27 6.29
CA ALA A 26 3.03 -4.92 5.74
C ALA A 26 3.98 -4.09 6.61
N GLY A 27 3.84 -4.15 7.95
CA GLY A 27 4.74 -3.49 8.89
C GLY A 27 6.21 -3.85 8.70
N LEU A 28 6.50 -5.16 8.58
CA LEU A 28 7.86 -5.67 8.34
C LEU A 28 8.42 -5.24 6.99
N SER A 29 7.56 -5.11 5.98
CA SER A 29 7.99 -4.84 4.61
C SER A 29 8.10 -3.35 4.29
N MET A 30 7.20 -2.52 4.81
CA MET A 30 7.10 -1.11 4.45
C MET A 30 8.23 -0.25 5.03
N GLN A 31 8.92 -0.74 6.07
CA GLN A 31 10.09 -0.07 6.64
C GLN A 31 11.37 -0.30 5.82
N SER A 32 11.40 -1.34 4.98
CA SER A 32 12.55 -1.69 4.14
C SER A 32 12.86 -0.62 3.10
N ARG A 33 14.14 -0.40 2.85
CA ARG A 33 14.59 0.50 1.77
C ARG A 33 14.15 -0.02 0.41
N PHE A 34 14.29 -1.32 0.19
CA PHE A 34 13.89 -2.00 -1.04
C PHE A 34 12.68 -2.89 -0.78
N ARG A 35 11.62 -2.69 -1.56
CA ARG A 35 10.36 -3.41 -1.47
C ARG A 35 10.06 -3.97 -2.85
N VAL A 36 10.43 -5.22 -3.06
CA VAL A 36 10.35 -5.90 -4.36
C VAL A 36 9.09 -6.74 -4.39
N VAL A 37 8.19 -6.44 -5.32
CA VAL A 37 6.90 -7.11 -5.47
C VAL A 37 6.84 -7.93 -6.75
N THR A 38 5.89 -8.85 -6.83
CA THR A 38 5.62 -9.72 -7.97
C THR A 38 4.17 -9.56 -8.46
N GLU A 39 3.83 -10.29 -9.52
CA GLU A 39 2.46 -10.46 -10.00
C GLU A 39 1.53 -11.17 -8.99
N ASN A 40 2.11 -11.92 -8.04
CA ASN A 40 1.36 -12.64 -7.00
C ASN A 40 1.13 -11.77 -5.76
N THR A 41 1.76 -10.60 -5.67
CA THR A 41 1.65 -9.74 -4.49
C THR A 41 0.25 -9.19 -4.35
N VAL A 42 -0.32 -9.34 -3.14
CA VAL A 42 -1.59 -8.74 -2.75
C VAL A 42 -1.38 -8.04 -1.41
N PHE A 43 -1.54 -6.72 -1.39
CA PHE A 43 -1.42 -5.89 -0.21
C PHE A 43 -2.79 -5.43 0.28
N ALA A 44 -3.06 -5.52 1.58
CA ALA A 44 -4.26 -4.95 2.20
C ALA A 44 -4.01 -4.60 3.68
N MET A 45 -4.83 -3.69 4.22
CA MET A 45 -4.89 -3.36 5.65
C MET A 45 -6.33 -3.60 6.16
N PRO A 46 -6.74 -4.86 6.40
CA PRO A 46 -8.11 -5.20 6.76
C PRO A 46 -8.43 -5.05 8.27
N GLU A 47 -7.58 -4.37 9.05
CA GLU A 47 -7.65 -4.30 10.51
C GLU A 47 -8.96 -3.70 11.03
N THR A 48 -9.54 -2.75 10.30
CA THR A 48 -10.82 -2.11 10.65
C THR A 48 -11.99 -3.09 10.67
N SER A 49 -11.93 -4.15 9.84
CA SER A 49 -12.95 -5.19 9.76
C SER A 49 -12.95 -6.15 10.96
N ILE A 50 -11.82 -6.24 11.68
CA ILE A 50 -11.65 -7.11 12.86
C ILE A 50 -11.62 -6.33 14.18
N GLY A 51 -12.02 -5.06 14.17
CA GLY A 51 -12.11 -4.23 15.37
C GLY A 51 -10.78 -3.62 15.83
N LEU A 52 -9.77 -3.62 14.96
CA LEU A 52 -8.48 -2.94 15.18
C LEU A 52 -8.38 -1.72 14.25
N PHE A 53 -7.25 -1.05 14.20
CA PHE A 53 -6.95 0.01 13.23
C PHE A 53 -5.64 -0.34 12.51
N PRO A 54 -5.38 0.22 11.32
CA PRO A 54 -4.10 -0.01 10.64
C PRO A 54 -2.95 0.39 11.56
N ASP A 55 -2.17 -0.60 11.99
CA ASP A 55 -1.11 -0.46 12.99
C ASP A 55 0.28 -0.53 12.30
N VAL A 56 1.32 -0.97 13.03
CA VAL A 56 2.68 -1.24 12.51
C VAL A 56 3.33 -0.13 11.66
N GLY A 57 3.01 1.12 11.98
CA GLY A 57 3.52 2.29 11.25
C GLY A 57 2.81 2.58 9.93
N SER A 58 1.64 1.97 9.69
CA SER A 58 0.81 2.26 8.52
C SER A 58 0.33 3.69 8.43
N SER A 59 0.05 4.35 9.55
CA SER A 59 -0.13 5.80 9.60
C SER A 59 0.99 6.56 8.91
N TYR A 60 2.25 6.11 9.03
CA TYR A 60 3.39 6.78 8.41
C TYR A 60 3.43 6.57 6.89
N PHE A 61 3.29 5.33 6.40
CA PHE A 61 3.44 5.05 4.98
C PHE A 61 2.15 5.33 4.18
N LEU A 62 0.96 5.14 4.76
CA LEU A 62 -0.32 5.42 4.11
C LEU A 62 -0.55 6.93 3.93
N SER A 63 -0.24 7.75 4.94
CA SER A 63 -0.36 9.22 4.87
C SER A 63 0.52 9.87 3.80
N ARG A 64 1.54 9.15 3.31
CA ARG A 64 2.49 9.62 2.29
C ARG A 64 2.15 9.12 0.88
N LEU A 65 1.10 8.33 0.74
CA LEU A 65 0.61 7.93 -0.58
C LEU A 65 -0.01 9.11 -1.31
N PRO A 66 -0.08 9.08 -2.65
CA PRO A 66 -0.65 10.17 -3.43
C PRO A 66 -2.08 10.50 -3.02
N GLY A 67 -2.34 11.79 -2.74
CA GLY A 67 -3.67 12.29 -2.41
C GLY A 67 -4.30 11.59 -1.20
N GLN A 68 -5.50 11.04 -1.38
CA GLN A 68 -6.25 10.33 -0.35
C GLN A 68 -6.16 8.81 -0.51
N PHE A 69 -5.17 8.31 -1.26
CA PHE A 69 -5.03 6.88 -1.52
C PHE A 69 -4.70 6.07 -0.25
N GLY A 70 -4.02 6.68 0.73
CA GLY A 70 -3.83 6.06 2.05
C GLY A 70 -5.16 5.80 2.77
N ASN A 71 -6.07 6.78 2.71
CA ASN A 71 -7.36 6.72 3.41
C ASN A 71 -8.30 5.66 2.85
N ILE A 72 -8.32 5.46 1.53
CA ILE A 72 -9.10 4.34 0.96
C ILE A 72 -8.56 3.00 1.45
N LEU A 73 -7.24 2.78 1.45
CA LEU A 73 -6.66 1.51 1.92
C LEU A 73 -6.91 1.30 3.41
N ALA A 74 -6.75 2.34 4.23
CA ALA A 74 -6.92 2.29 5.68
C ALA A 74 -8.38 2.02 6.10
N LEU A 75 -9.34 2.66 5.42
CA LEU A 75 -10.75 2.60 5.83
C LEU A 75 -11.51 1.43 5.22
N THR A 76 -11.18 1.07 3.98
CA THR A 76 -11.92 0.01 3.25
C THR A 76 -11.25 -1.35 3.36
N GLY A 77 -9.96 -1.41 3.71
CA GLY A 77 -9.17 -2.64 3.67
C GLY A 77 -9.06 -3.25 2.28
N ALA A 78 -9.34 -2.49 1.21
CA ALA A 78 -9.37 -3.00 -0.15
C ALA A 78 -7.98 -3.52 -0.58
N PRO A 79 -7.90 -4.72 -1.16
CA PRO A 79 -6.64 -5.27 -1.62
C PRO A 79 -6.16 -4.59 -2.90
N ILE A 80 -4.86 -4.34 -2.99
CA ILE A 80 -4.18 -3.86 -4.21
C ILE A 80 -3.10 -4.85 -4.63
N LYS A 81 -2.81 -4.90 -5.93
CA LYS A 81 -1.79 -5.82 -6.48
C LYS A 81 -0.40 -5.20 -6.55
N GLY A 82 0.63 -6.02 -6.75
CA GLY A 82 2.02 -5.56 -6.84
C GLY A 82 2.26 -4.40 -7.84
N ALA A 83 1.62 -4.44 -9.00
CA ALA A 83 1.71 -3.33 -9.98
C ALA A 83 1.13 -2.00 -9.43
N GLU A 84 0.03 -2.06 -8.69
CA GLU A 84 -0.58 -0.89 -8.05
C GLU A 84 0.29 -0.40 -6.88
N MET A 85 0.88 -1.31 -6.11
CA MET A 85 1.84 -0.96 -5.07
C MET A 85 3.03 -0.18 -5.64
N LEU A 86 3.56 -0.60 -6.80
CA LEU A 86 4.63 0.11 -7.48
C LEU A 86 4.17 1.52 -7.91
N ALA A 87 2.97 1.63 -8.50
CA ALA A 87 2.46 2.89 -9.00
C ALA A 87 2.13 3.91 -7.90
N CYS A 88 1.63 3.47 -6.75
CA CYS A 88 1.34 4.35 -5.62
C CYS A 88 2.56 4.63 -4.71
N GLY A 89 3.70 3.98 -4.96
CA GLY A 89 4.95 4.16 -4.21
C GLY A 89 5.12 3.25 -2.97
N LEU A 90 4.20 2.32 -2.73
CA LEU A 90 4.32 1.29 -1.69
C LEU A 90 5.40 0.25 -2.02
N ALA A 91 5.65 -0.01 -3.30
CA ALA A 91 6.76 -0.84 -3.75
C ALA A 91 7.83 0.01 -4.45
N THR A 92 9.08 -0.46 -4.44
CA THR A 92 10.17 0.22 -5.16
C THR A 92 10.51 -0.47 -6.48
N HIS A 93 10.35 -1.79 -6.55
CA HIS A 93 10.67 -2.56 -7.75
C HIS A 93 9.61 -3.64 -7.98
N PHE A 94 9.39 -3.97 -9.25
CA PHE A 94 8.59 -5.13 -9.66
C PHE A 94 9.48 -6.13 -10.36
N VAL A 95 9.52 -7.37 -9.86
CA VAL A 95 10.29 -8.47 -10.44
C VAL A 95 9.34 -9.65 -10.64
N PRO A 96 9.23 -10.24 -11.84
CA PRO A 96 8.40 -11.41 -12.05
C PRO A 96 8.77 -12.55 -11.10
N SER A 97 7.78 -13.26 -10.53
CA SER A 97 8.02 -14.28 -9.51
C SER A 97 8.98 -15.39 -9.96
N LYS A 98 8.99 -15.73 -11.26
CA LYS A 98 9.94 -16.67 -11.86
C LYS A 98 11.42 -16.29 -11.70
N ASN A 99 11.72 -15.00 -11.52
CA ASN A 99 13.07 -14.47 -11.37
C ASN A 99 13.50 -14.34 -9.90
N PHE A 100 12.61 -14.54 -8.93
CA PHE A 100 12.93 -14.42 -7.50
C PHE A 100 14.09 -15.34 -7.05
N PRO A 101 14.13 -16.63 -7.42
CA PRO A 101 15.25 -17.48 -7.03
C PRO A 101 16.61 -16.97 -7.54
N LEU A 102 16.63 -16.39 -8.75
CA LEU A 102 17.84 -15.80 -9.31
C LEU A 102 18.22 -14.50 -8.58
N LEU A 103 17.23 -13.67 -8.23
CA LEU A 103 17.43 -12.45 -7.47
C LEU A 103 17.96 -12.76 -6.06
N GLU A 104 17.40 -13.76 -5.37
CA GLU A 104 17.83 -14.20 -4.04
C GLU A 104 19.29 -14.67 -4.05
N ASN A 105 19.66 -15.52 -5.01
CA ASN A 105 21.05 -15.96 -5.18
C ASN A 105 21.97 -14.76 -5.43
N ALA A 106 21.59 -13.86 -6.34
CA ALA A 106 22.38 -12.68 -6.64
C ALA A 106 22.55 -11.75 -5.43
N LEU A 107 21.50 -11.57 -4.62
CA LEU A 107 21.55 -10.78 -3.38
C LEU A 107 22.45 -11.43 -2.32
N SER A 108 22.48 -12.76 -2.24
CA SER A 108 23.33 -13.49 -1.28
C SER A 108 24.83 -13.36 -1.55
N GLU A 109 25.21 -13.08 -2.80
CA GLU A 109 26.60 -12.89 -3.23
C GLU A 109 27.07 -11.43 -3.06
N VAL A 110 26.17 -10.49 -2.73
CA VAL A 110 26.53 -9.08 -2.54
C VAL A 110 27.30 -8.91 -1.24
N THR A 111 28.52 -8.39 -1.34
CA THR A 111 29.39 -8.05 -0.19
C THR A 111 29.38 -6.56 0.14
N SER A 112 28.84 -5.72 -0.75
CA SER A 112 28.75 -4.28 -0.56
C SER A 112 27.48 -3.89 0.18
N SER A 113 27.59 -3.10 1.24
CA SER A 113 26.45 -2.47 1.93
C SER A 113 26.01 -1.15 1.30
N ASP A 114 26.55 -0.79 0.14
CA ASP A 114 26.15 0.43 -0.57
C ASP A 114 24.74 0.27 -1.20
N PRO A 115 23.76 1.11 -0.84
CA PRO A 115 22.41 1.02 -1.37
C PRO A 115 22.36 1.14 -2.90
N SER A 116 23.29 1.88 -3.52
CA SER A 116 23.29 2.06 -4.98
C SER A 116 23.63 0.77 -5.72
N THR A 117 24.53 -0.03 -5.14
CA THR A 117 24.90 -1.36 -5.62
C THR A 117 23.72 -2.33 -5.55
N ILE A 118 23.02 -2.37 -4.40
CA ILE A 118 21.83 -3.21 -4.20
C ILE A 118 20.71 -2.82 -5.16
N SER A 119 20.43 -1.51 -5.31
CA SER A 119 19.42 -1.02 -6.24
C SER A 119 19.75 -1.41 -7.69
N SER A 120 21.01 -1.25 -8.09
CA SER A 120 21.46 -1.61 -9.44
C SER A 120 21.33 -3.10 -9.71
N LEU A 121 21.56 -3.94 -8.69
CA LEU A 121 21.35 -5.38 -8.80
C LEU A 121 19.88 -5.72 -9.01
N ILE A 122 18.98 -5.21 -8.17
CA ILE A 122 17.54 -5.48 -8.26
C ILE A 122 16.99 -4.99 -9.62
N ASN A 123 17.48 -3.84 -10.10
CA ASN A 123 17.11 -3.29 -11.40
C ASN A 123 17.40 -4.22 -12.58
N LYS A 124 18.43 -5.08 -12.52
CA LYS A 124 18.71 -6.07 -13.57
C LYS A 124 17.61 -7.10 -13.74
N PHE A 125 16.85 -7.37 -12.69
CA PHE A 125 15.73 -8.31 -12.68
C PHE A 125 14.36 -7.62 -12.78
N SER A 126 14.35 -6.28 -12.68
CA SER A 126 13.13 -5.49 -12.60
C SER A 126 12.49 -5.29 -13.96
N HIS A 127 11.17 -5.28 -13.99
CA HIS A 127 10.37 -5.06 -15.19
C HIS A 127 9.52 -3.81 -15.00
N THR A 128 9.39 -3.01 -16.07
CA THR A 128 8.32 -2.01 -16.12
C THR A 128 6.99 -2.72 -16.28
N VAL A 129 6.02 -2.38 -15.44
CA VAL A 129 4.68 -2.98 -15.48
C VAL A 129 3.65 -1.88 -15.60
N ASP A 130 2.79 -2.01 -16.59
CA ASP A 130 1.63 -1.13 -16.73
C ASP A 130 0.55 -1.53 -15.72
N VAL A 131 0.05 -0.52 -15.01
CA VAL A 131 -1.09 -0.72 -14.13
C VAL A 131 -2.33 -0.95 -14.99
N LYS A 132 -3.14 -1.96 -14.63
CA LYS A 132 -4.40 -2.25 -15.35
C LYS A 132 -5.29 -1.00 -15.40
N GLN A 133 -6.04 -0.85 -16.49
CA GLN A 133 -6.94 0.29 -16.68
C GLN A 133 -7.97 0.44 -15.55
N ASP A 134 -8.42 -0.67 -14.96
CA ASP A 134 -9.44 -0.70 -13.90
C ASP A 134 -8.88 -0.61 -12.45
N CYS A 135 -7.64 -0.15 -12.30
CA CYS A 135 -6.98 -0.09 -10.99
C CYS A 135 -7.48 1.06 -10.11
N ALA A 136 -7.33 0.88 -8.79
CA ALA A 136 -7.70 1.91 -7.81
C ALA A 136 -6.92 3.23 -8.05
N PHE A 137 -5.68 3.13 -8.52
CA PHE A 137 -4.84 4.31 -8.80
C PHE A 137 -5.38 5.19 -9.94
N LYS A 138 -6.05 4.62 -10.95
CA LYS A 138 -6.70 5.41 -12.01
C LYS A 138 -7.95 6.13 -11.53
N ARG A 139 -8.50 5.73 -10.39
CA ARG A 139 -9.67 6.35 -9.74
C ARG A 139 -9.30 7.44 -8.73
N LEU A 140 -8.04 7.89 -8.73
CA LEU A 140 -7.50 8.82 -7.73
C LEU A 140 -8.28 10.14 -7.66
N GLU A 141 -8.83 10.62 -8.78
CA GLU A 141 -9.66 11.84 -8.79
C GLU A 141 -10.93 11.67 -7.93
N VAL A 142 -11.68 10.58 -8.13
CA VAL A 142 -12.89 10.27 -7.37
C VAL A 142 -12.55 9.97 -5.92
N ILE A 143 -11.46 9.23 -5.67
CA ILE A 143 -10.95 8.95 -4.33
C ILE A 143 -10.63 10.25 -3.60
N ASN A 144 -9.88 11.17 -4.21
CA ASN A 144 -9.54 12.45 -3.62
C ASN A 144 -10.80 13.25 -3.29
N ARG A 145 -11.79 13.29 -4.19
CA ARG A 145 -13.05 14.00 -3.97
C ARG A 145 -13.86 13.43 -2.79
N CYS A 146 -13.91 12.11 -2.67
CA CYS A 146 -14.74 11.45 -1.65
C CYS A 146 -14.07 11.36 -0.28
N PHE A 147 -12.76 11.12 -0.24
CA PHE A 147 -12.01 10.87 1.00
C PHE A 147 -11.38 12.14 1.60
N SER A 148 -11.47 13.30 0.95
CA SER A 148 -10.98 14.58 1.50
C SER A 148 -11.92 15.24 2.52
N ARG A 149 -12.88 14.50 3.07
CA ARG A 149 -13.87 15.03 4.04
C ARG A 149 -13.29 15.07 5.45
N LYS A 150 -14.02 15.66 6.40
CA LYS A 150 -13.52 15.86 7.77
C LYS A 150 -13.90 14.73 8.73
N THR A 151 -14.86 13.89 8.36
CA THR A 151 -15.29 12.76 9.18
C THR A 151 -15.59 11.53 8.32
N VAL A 152 -15.55 10.34 8.91
CA VAL A 152 -15.90 9.08 8.24
C VAL A 152 -17.34 9.11 7.71
N GLU A 153 -18.26 9.74 8.46
CA GLU A 153 -19.66 9.90 8.07
C GLU A 153 -19.79 10.75 6.80
N GLU A 154 -19.04 11.85 6.70
CA GLU A 154 -19.03 12.69 5.50
C GLU A 154 -18.41 11.94 4.31
N ILE A 155 -17.40 11.10 4.53
CA ILE A 155 -16.81 10.24 3.49
C ILE A 155 -17.87 9.26 2.97
N LEU A 156 -18.56 8.55 3.87
CA LEU A 156 -19.63 7.61 3.51
C LEU A 156 -20.73 8.30 2.71
N GLN A 157 -21.20 9.47 3.16
CA GLN A 157 -22.20 10.25 2.43
C GLN A 157 -21.71 10.69 1.04
N SER A 158 -20.42 11.04 0.91
CA SER A 158 -19.83 11.40 -0.37
C SER A 158 -19.78 10.20 -1.32
N LEU A 159 -19.41 9.01 -0.82
CA LEU A 159 -19.39 7.78 -1.60
C LEU A 159 -20.81 7.36 -2.03
N GLU A 160 -21.80 7.48 -1.15
CA GLU A 160 -23.20 7.16 -1.47
C GLU A 160 -23.77 8.08 -2.57
N LYS A 161 -23.43 9.37 -2.53
CA LYS A 161 -23.80 10.31 -3.59
C LYS A 161 -23.16 9.93 -4.92
N GLU A 162 -21.90 9.55 -4.90
CA GLU A 162 -21.18 9.12 -6.11
C GLU A 162 -21.76 7.80 -6.67
N ALA A 163 -22.09 6.85 -5.80
CA ALA A 163 -22.72 5.58 -6.17
C ALA A 163 -24.14 5.73 -6.74
N ALA A 164 -24.81 6.87 -6.50
CA ALA A 164 -26.10 7.19 -7.08
C ALA A 164 -25.98 7.77 -8.51
N ILE A 165 -24.81 8.33 -8.86
CA ILE A 165 -24.56 8.95 -10.16
C ILE A 165 -23.93 7.95 -11.13
N GLY A 166 -23.05 7.07 -10.64
CA GLY A 166 -22.30 6.10 -11.44
C GLY A 166 -22.50 4.65 -11.02
N GLU A 167 -22.10 3.73 -11.88
CA GLU A 167 -22.15 2.28 -11.63
C GLU A 167 -20.79 1.67 -11.23
N GLU A 168 -19.86 2.50 -10.72
CA GLU A 168 -18.54 2.01 -10.33
C GLU A 168 -18.62 1.01 -9.17
N LYS A 169 -18.30 -0.26 -9.48
CA LYS A 169 -18.41 -1.38 -8.55
C LYS A 169 -17.62 -1.17 -7.26
N TRP A 170 -16.43 -0.58 -7.35
CA TRP A 170 -15.54 -0.38 -6.20
C TRP A 170 -16.13 0.57 -5.16
N ILE A 171 -16.95 1.54 -5.55
CA ILE A 171 -17.58 2.47 -4.62
C ILE A 171 -18.58 1.71 -3.74
N LYS A 172 -19.38 0.84 -4.36
CA LYS A 172 -20.33 -0.03 -3.64
C LYS A 172 -19.61 -1.00 -2.70
N GLU A 173 -18.50 -1.58 -3.16
CA GLU A 173 -17.65 -2.45 -2.33
C GLU A 173 -17.02 -1.69 -1.15
N ALA A 174 -16.51 -0.47 -1.38
CA ALA A 174 -15.96 0.39 -0.33
C ALA A 174 -17.01 0.77 0.72
N ILE A 175 -18.21 1.20 0.29
CA ILE A 175 -19.33 1.50 1.19
C ILE A 175 -19.69 0.27 2.03
N THR A 176 -19.79 -0.89 1.37
CA THR A 176 -20.14 -2.14 2.05
C THR A 176 -19.09 -2.49 3.11
N SER A 177 -17.81 -2.45 2.75
CA SER A 177 -16.70 -2.74 3.67
C SER A 177 -16.69 -1.81 4.87
N MET A 178 -16.82 -0.50 4.64
CA MET A 178 -16.86 0.49 5.71
C MET A 178 -18.10 0.28 6.61
N LYS A 179 -19.28 0.03 6.05
CA LYS A 179 -20.49 -0.21 6.85
C LYS A 179 -20.45 -1.51 7.64
N SER A 180 -19.73 -2.52 7.16
CA SER A 180 -19.52 -3.78 7.89
C SER A 180 -18.39 -3.73 8.93
N SER A 181 -17.57 -2.69 8.91
CA SER A 181 -16.43 -2.52 9.83
C SER A 181 -16.86 -1.90 11.16
N PHE A 182 -15.98 -1.95 12.16
CA PHE A 182 -16.26 -1.39 13.47
C PHE A 182 -16.21 0.15 13.44
N PRO A 183 -17.26 0.87 13.89
CA PRO A 183 -17.31 2.33 13.79
C PRO A 183 -16.15 3.03 14.51
N THR A 184 -15.81 2.60 15.72
CA THR A 184 -14.68 3.16 16.49
C THR A 184 -13.34 2.93 15.78
N SER A 185 -13.15 1.75 15.19
CA SER A 185 -11.95 1.43 14.41
C SER A 185 -11.78 2.34 13.21
N LEU A 186 -12.86 2.60 12.46
CA LEU A 186 -12.81 3.53 11.32
C LEU A 186 -12.45 4.95 11.75
N GLN A 187 -13.02 5.42 12.86
CA GLN A 187 -12.71 6.75 13.39
C GLN A 187 -11.25 6.87 13.84
N ILE A 188 -10.71 5.82 14.49
CA ILE A 188 -9.30 5.79 14.85
C ILE A 188 -8.42 5.75 13.60
N ALA A 189 -8.70 4.85 12.65
CA ALA A 189 -7.96 4.71 11.40
C ALA A 189 -7.91 6.01 10.60
N PHE A 190 -9.03 6.72 10.49
CA PHE A 190 -9.11 8.01 9.83
C PHE A 190 -8.31 9.11 10.55
N ARG A 191 -8.31 9.09 11.89
CA ARG A 191 -7.64 10.12 12.68
C ARG A 191 -6.12 9.96 12.73
N VAL A 192 -5.61 8.73 12.63
CA VAL A 192 -4.17 8.45 12.66
C VAL A 192 -3.54 8.42 11.26
N GLY A 193 -4.34 8.33 10.20
CA GLY A 193 -3.92 8.27 8.80
C GLY A 193 -3.61 9.60 8.15
#